data_AF-A0A421JB36-F1
#
_entry.id   AF-A0A421JB36-F1
#
_cell.length_a   1.000
_cell.length_b   1.000
_cell.length_c   1.000
_cell.angle_alpha   90.00
_cell.angle_beta   90.00
_cell.angle_gamma   90.00
#
_symmetry.space_group_name_H-M   'P 1'
#
loop_
_entity.id
_entity.type
_entity.pdbx_description
1 polymer ?
#
loop_
_entity_poly.entity_id
_entity_poly.type
_entity_poly.pdbx_seq_one_letter_code
_entity_poly.pdbx_strand_id
1 'polypeptide(L)'
;MTKTEIDKKLVEYAYSNLNNLPKGPEYEKMISGIPYNCWDQSLHMARNVSHEKALDYGGIRLKDYDYDIKKHHAARHQFLSSIFGNIPEDAFIEPPFFVDYGCNIKFGKAFYANFNCTFLDPTLITFGDNVMLGPNVTFTTVSHPTDPKRRITAEEYAEPITVGNNVWFASNVVVLPGVTIGDGAVIAAGAVVRNNVAANTVVAGIPARVIKTYETEEEKKERVEYAYSTLSNLPKGTEYEKMISGMAYNCWVKELLMARSVAHEKALDYGNIRLKDYDFDIEKHQKARHEYLATIFGNVPKDAFIEPPFFVDYGCNVSFGKCFYANFNCTFLDPTFITFGDYCMLGPNVTFTTFSLPSDPKKRINAVEHTAPITVGNNVWFAANTVILPGVTIGDGAVIAAGAVVRSDVPANCVVAGVPAKVVKSYATKEEKKDAFVAAGGVF
;
A
#
# COMPACT_ATOMS: atom_id res chain seq x y z
N MET A 1 -14.67 -11.92 15.10
CA MET A 1 -14.78 -12.61 16.41
C MET A 1 -15.20 -11.57 17.42
N THR A 2 -16.33 -11.74 18.10
CA THR A 2 -16.80 -10.77 19.09
C THR A 2 -15.87 -10.81 20.30
N LYS A 3 -15.15 -9.71 20.58
CA LYS A 3 -14.43 -9.54 21.84
C LYS A 3 -15.44 -9.69 23.00
N THR A 4 -15.09 -10.46 24.02
CA THR A 4 -15.95 -10.72 25.19
C THR A 4 -15.37 -10.18 26.50
N GLU A 5 -14.13 -9.70 26.48
CA GLU A 5 -13.41 -9.20 27.65
C GLU A 5 -13.11 -7.71 27.51
N ILE A 6 -13.18 -7.00 28.64
CA ILE A 6 -12.84 -5.57 28.73
C ILE A 6 -11.35 -5.40 28.44
N ASP A 7 -11.01 -4.47 27.55
CA ASP A 7 -9.65 -4.09 27.24
C ASP A 7 -9.15 -3.09 28.30
N LYS A 8 -8.61 -3.63 29.40
CA LYS A 8 -8.15 -2.82 30.54
C LYS A 8 -7.12 -1.77 30.15
N LYS A 9 -6.25 -2.05 29.17
CA LYS A 9 -5.23 -1.09 28.70
C LYS A 9 -5.89 0.07 27.99
N LEU A 10 -6.88 -0.21 27.15
CA LEU A 10 -7.62 0.82 26.42
C LEU A 10 -8.47 1.69 27.36
N VAL A 11 -9.12 1.07 28.35
CA VAL A 11 -9.88 1.79 29.39
C VAL A 11 -8.96 2.72 30.20
N GLU A 12 -7.82 2.21 30.68
CA GLU A 12 -6.84 3.00 31.43
C GLU A 12 -6.27 4.15 30.59
N TYR A 13 -5.98 3.87 29.31
CA TYR A 13 -5.58 4.89 28.35
C TYR A 13 -6.64 5.99 28.21
N ALA A 14 -7.90 5.61 27.96
CA ALA A 14 -8.98 6.57 27.77
C ALA A 14 -9.13 7.49 28.99
N TYR A 15 -9.23 6.92 30.20
CA TYR A 15 -9.38 7.72 31.43
C TYR A 15 -8.17 8.61 31.75
N SER A 16 -6.98 8.25 31.28
CA SER A 16 -5.75 9.02 31.54
C SER A 16 -5.46 10.08 30.49
N ASN A 17 -5.99 9.94 29.26
CA ASN A 17 -5.58 10.76 28.11
C ASN A 17 -6.71 11.53 27.44
N LEU A 18 -7.98 11.21 27.74
CA LEU A 18 -9.14 11.84 27.12
C LEU A 18 -10.00 12.55 28.17
N ASN A 19 -10.60 13.64 27.73
CA ASN A 19 -11.48 14.47 28.55
C ASN A 19 -12.96 14.16 28.28
N ASN A 20 -13.84 14.61 29.19
CA ASN A 20 -15.29 14.56 29.03
C ASN A 20 -15.90 13.14 28.92
N LEU A 21 -15.18 12.12 29.39
CA LEU A 21 -15.63 10.73 29.32
C LEU A 21 -16.78 10.43 30.31
N PRO A 22 -17.80 9.66 29.90
CA PRO A 22 -18.69 8.98 30.84
C PRO A 22 -17.89 8.05 31.76
N LYS A 23 -18.39 7.81 32.98
CA LYS A 23 -17.79 6.87 33.93
C LYS A 23 -18.76 5.73 34.19
N GLY A 24 -18.24 4.51 34.21
CA GLY A 24 -19.00 3.34 34.64
C GLY A 24 -18.79 2.11 33.75
N PRO A 25 -19.36 0.97 34.16
CA PRO A 25 -19.10 -0.33 33.53
C PRO A 25 -19.58 -0.38 32.07
N GLU A 26 -20.67 0.28 31.71
CA GLU A 26 -21.17 0.29 30.32
C GLU A 26 -20.27 1.11 29.39
N TYR A 27 -19.68 2.20 29.89
CA TYR A 27 -18.66 2.94 29.14
C TYR A 27 -17.40 2.10 28.93
N GLU A 28 -16.93 1.38 29.96
CA GLU A 28 -15.75 0.52 29.85
C GLU A 28 -15.95 -0.63 28.85
N LYS A 29 -17.16 -1.18 28.78
CA LYS A 29 -17.56 -2.15 27.74
C LYS A 29 -17.57 -1.50 26.36
N MET A 30 -18.19 -0.33 26.23
CA MET A 30 -18.33 0.41 24.99
C MET A 30 -16.97 0.76 24.37
N ILE A 31 -16.08 1.42 25.12
CA ILE A 31 -14.75 1.82 24.63
C ILE A 31 -13.89 0.59 24.28
N SER A 32 -14.10 -0.54 24.97
CA SER A 32 -13.42 -1.82 24.68
C SER A 32 -13.93 -2.52 23.39
N GLY A 33 -15.03 -2.05 22.81
CA GLY A 33 -15.63 -2.64 21.62
C GLY A 33 -16.37 -3.96 21.87
N ILE A 34 -16.74 -4.24 23.13
CA ILE A 34 -17.52 -5.42 23.50
C ILE A 34 -19.01 -5.06 23.66
N PRO A 35 -19.95 -6.01 23.57
CA PRO A 35 -21.37 -5.71 23.72
C PRO A 35 -21.68 -4.93 25.01
N TYR A 36 -22.36 -3.79 24.84
CA TYR A 36 -22.76 -2.87 25.91
C TYR A 36 -24.23 -2.45 25.73
N ASN A 37 -24.85 -1.94 26.79
CA ASN A 37 -26.19 -1.38 26.71
C ASN A 37 -26.13 0.09 26.26
N CYS A 38 -26.38 0.37 24.99
CA CYS A 38 -26.40 1.73 24.46
C CYS A 38 -27.52 2.62 25.03
N TRP A 39 -28.49 2.05 25.77
CA TRP A 39 -29.53 2.78 26.50
C TRP A 39 -29.23 2.99 27.98
N ASP A 40 -28.02 2.65 28.45
CA ASP A 40 -27.58 3.04 29.78
C ASP A 40 -27.72 4.55 29.99
N GLN A 41 -28.24 4.96 31.15
CA GLN A 41 -28.58 6.36 31.41
C GLN A 41 -27.37 7.28 31.27
N SER A 42 -26.17 6.82 31.66
CA SER A 42 -24.95 7.64 31.59
C SER A 42 -24.48 7.84 30.15
N LEU A 43 -24.52 6.79 29.33
CA LEU A 43 -24.17 6.83 27.91
C LEU A 43 -25.20 7.63 27.11
N HIS A 44 -26.49 7.39 27.37
CA HIS A 44 -27.57 8.10 26.70
C HIS A 44 -27.53 9.60 27.00
N MET A 45 -27.27 9.99 28.25
CA MET A 45 -27.10 11.39 28.63
C MET A 45 -25.87 12.01 27.95
N ALA A 46 -24.71 11.34 27.99
CA ALA A 46 -23.49 11.86 27.39
C ALA A 46 -23.64 12.14 25.89
N ARG A 47 -24.28 11.22 25.17
CA ARG A 47 -24.55 11.36 23.74
C ARG A 47 -25.42 12.58 23.42
N ASN A 48 -26.55 12.73 24.11
CA ASN A 48 -27.44 13.87 23.88
C ASN A 48 -26.77 15.20 24.22
N VAL A 49 -25.99 15.26 25.30
CA VAL A 49 -25.20 16.44 25.65
C VAL A 49 -24.19 16.77 24.54
N SER A 50 -23.53 15.77 23.97
CA SER A 50 -22.58 15.98 22.86
C SER A 50 -23.28 16.44 21.58
N HIS A 51 -24.48 15.94 21.28
CA HIS A 51 -25.31 16.43 20.17
C HIS A 51 -25.69 17.91 20.34
N GLU A 52 -26.15 18.30 21.53
CA GLU A 52 -26.50 19.70 21.84
C GLU A 52 -25.28 20.60 21.73
N LYS A 53 -24.13 20.19 22.28
CA LYS A 53 -22.88 20.96 22.13
C LYS A 53 -22.49 21.10 20.66
N ALA A 54 -22.52 20.04 19.86
CA ALA A 54 -22.19 20.12 18.44
C ALA A 54 -23.11 21.10 17.67
N LEU A 55 -24.39 21.18 18.06
CA LEU A 55 -25.33 22.17 17.54
C LEU A 55 -24.96 23.59 17.99
N ASP A 56 -24.70 23.79 19.28
CA ASP A 56 -24.35 25.08 19.89
C ASP A 56 -23.03 25.65 19.32
N TYR A 57 -22.10 24.79 18.93
CA TYR A 57 -20.85 25.20 18.29
C TYR A 57 -21.09 26.04 17.02
N GLY A 58 -22.11 25.70 16.23
CA GLY A 58 -22.52 26.48 15.06
C GLY A 58 -23.04 27.89 15.41
N GLY A 59 -23.41 28.11 16.67
CA GLY A 59 -23.85 29.39 17.22
C GLY A 59 -22.72 30.39 17.49
N ILE A 60 -21.45 29.95 17.50
CA ILE A 60 -20.27 30.80 17.72
C ILE A 60 -19.99 31.62 16.45
N ARG A 61 -20.68 32.76 16.31
CA ARG A 61 -20.64 33.57 15.08
C ARG A 61 -19.53 34.62 15.15
N LEU A 62 -18.82 34.78 14.04
CA LEU A 62 -17.71 35.75 13.91
C LEU A 62 -18.10 37.20 14.25
N LYS A 63 -19.36 37.59 13.96
CA LYS A 63 -19.89 38.92 14.28
C LYS A 63 -19.93 39.23 15.79
N ASP A 64 -20.03 38.20 16.63
CA ASP A 64 -20.12 38.35 18.10
C ASP A 64 -18.72 38.62 18.71
N TYR A 65 -17.67 38.61 17.87
CA TYR A 65 -16.27 38.89 18.21
C TYR A 65 -15.70 40.05 17.38
N ASP A 66 -16.54 40.98 16.93
CA ASP A 66 -16.13 42.15 16.13
C ASP A 66 -15.34 41.80 14.86
N TYR A 67 -15.59 40.63 14.27
CA TYR A 67 -14.84 40.09 13.13
C TYR A 67 -13.33 39.86 13.38
N ASP A 68 -12.91 39.76 14.65
CA ASP A 68 -11.57 39.35 15.04
C ASP A 68 -11.42 37.83 14.93
N ILE A 69 -10.74 37.38 13.87
CA ILE A 69 -10.54 35.95 13.59
C ILE A 69 -9.78 35.23 14.72
N LYS A 70 -8.86 35.90 15.41
CA LYS A 70 -8.06 35.27 16.48
C LYS A 70 -8.93 35.02 17.70
N LYS A 71 -9.74 36.00 18.11
CA LYS A 71 -10.69 35.84 19.22
C LYS A 71 -11.75 34.80 18.90
N HIS A 72 -12.29 34.84 17.68
CA HIS A 72 -13.28 33.86 17.22
C HIS A 72 -12.73 32.43 17.18
N HIS A 73 -11.51 32.25 16.67
CA HIS A 73 -10.85 30.93 16.65
C HIS A 73 -10.55 30.43 18.07
N ALA A 74 -10.06 31.28 18.98
CA ALA A 74 -9.82 30.90 20.36
C ALA A 74 -11.11 30.46 21.06
N ALA A 75 -12.22 31.16 20.85
CA ALA A 75 -13.54 30.77 21.39
C ALA A 75 -14.05 29.45 20.80
N ARG A 76 -13.91 29.26 19.48
CA ARG A 76 -14.25 27.99 18.82
C ARG A 76 -13.43 26.84 19.39
N HIS A 77 -12.11 27.01 19.52
CA HIS A 77 -11.23 25.98 20.09
C HIS A 77 -11.62 25.66 21.54
N GLN A 78 -11.81 26.67 22.39
CA GLN A 78 -12.24 26.48 23.78
C GLN A 78 -13.54 25.67 23.87
N PHE A 79 -14.49 25.93 22.98
CA PHE A 79 -15.74 25.19 22.93
C PHE A 79 -15.56 23.75 22.46
N LEU A 80 -14.75 23.52 21.41
CA LEU A 80 -14.43 22.16 20.93
C LEU A 80 -13.73 21.31 22.01
N SER A 81 -12.87 21.90 22.84
CA SER A 81 -12.22 21.23 23.97
C SER A 81 -13.22 20.74 25.05
N SER A 82 -14.45 21.27 25.06
CA SER A 82 -15.52 20.78 25.92
C SER A 82 -16.29 19.58 25.33
N ILE A 83 -16.07 19.26 24.06
CA ILE A 83 -16.70 18.14 23.33
C ILE A 83 -15.71 16.98 23.20
N PHE A 84 -14.52 17.26 22.67
CA PHE A 84 -13.59 16.22 22.26
C PHE A 84 -12.69 15.73 23.39
N GLY A 85 -12.24 14.49 23.28
CA GLY A 85 -11.33 13.87 24.25
C GLY A 85 -9.97 14.58 24.26
N ASN A 86 -9.42 14.84 23.07
CA ASN A 86 -8.18 15.59 22.89
C ASN A 86 -8.21 16.37 21.57
N ILE A 87 -8.05 17.68 21.64
CA ILE A 87 -7.98 18.56 20.47
C ILE A 87 -6.86 19.61 20.64
N PRO A 88 -5.91 19.71 19.71
CA PRO A 88 -4.89 20.75 19.72
C PRO A 88 -5.42 22.17 19.44
N GLU A 89 -4.69 23.19 19.89
CA GLU A 89 -5.05 24.61 19.72
C GLU A 89 -5.14 25.04 18.24
N ASP A 90 -4.42 24.36 17.35
CA ASP A 90 -4.35 24.64 15.92
C ASP A 90 -5.35 23.81 15.07
N ALA A 91 -6.18 22.98 15.70
CA ALA A 91 -7.22 22.23 15.01
C ALA A 91 -8.42 23.13 14.64
N PHE A 92 -8.97 22.91 13.44
CA PHE A 92 -10.08 23.69 12.91
C PHE A 92 -11.15 22.81 12.28
N ILE A 93 -12.39 22.91 12.77
CA ILE A 93 -13.52 22.07 12.34
C ILE A 93 -14.68 22.97 11.95
N GLU A 94 -15.16 22.88 10.71
CA GLU A 94 -16.27 23.70 10.25
C GLU A 94 -17.64 23.18 10.75
N PRO A 95 -18.51 24.04 11.32
CA PRO A 95 -19.89 23.68 11.62
C PRO A 95 -20.75 23.64 10.34
N PRO A 96 -21.76 22.76 10.25
CA PRO A 96 -22.10 21.74 11.24
C PRO A 96 -21.14 20.55 11.16
N PHE A 97 -20.90 19.91 12.30
CA PHE A 97 -20.31 18.57 12.40
C PHE A 97 -21.16 17.74 13.35
N PHE A 98 -21.04 16.42 13.28
CA PHE A 98 -21.82 15.48 14.08
C PHE A 98 -20.91 14.51 14.81
N VAL A 99 -21.23 14.23 16.06
CA VAL A 99 -20.53 13.26 16.92
C VAL A 99 -21.55 12.34 17.58
N ASP A 100 -21.14 11.14 17.98
CA ASP A 100 -21.95 10.30 18.88
C ASP A 100 -21.67 10.74 20.33
N TYR A 101 -20.42 10.61 20.79
CA TYR A 101 -19.97 11.06 22.11
C TYR A 101 -18.96 12.22 22.01
N GLY A 102 -18.14 12.26 20.96
CA GLY A 102 -17.05 13.22 20.77
C GLY A 102 -15.83 12.97 21.67
N CYS A 103 -16.06 12.50 22.89
CA CYS A 103 -15.04 12.31 23.92
C CYS A 103 -14.02 11.19 23.58
N ASN A 104 -14.32 10.30 22.63
CA ASN A 104 -13.42 9.21 22.22
C ASN A 104 -12.52 9.57 21.03
N ILE A 105 -12.51 10.86 20.63
CA ILE A 105 -11.75 11.34 19.47
C ILE A 105 -10.49 12.07 19.94
N LYS A 106 -9.38 11.74 19.30
CA LYS A 106 -8.08 12.38 19.47
C LYS A 106 -7.58 12.95 18.15
N PHE A 107 -7.22 14.23 18.16
CA PHE A 107 -6.65 14.93 17.01
C PHE A 107 -5.15 15.17 17.16
N GLY A 108 -4.41 15.07 16.05
CA GLY A 108 -3.05 15.60 15.93
C GLY A 108 -3.06 17.08 15.55
N LYS A 109 -1.85 17.66 15.45
CA LYS A 109 -1.64 19.07 15.11
C LYS A 109 -2.10 19.38 13.70
N ALA A 110 -2.42 20.64 13.45
CA ALA A 110 -2.84 21.16 12.14
C ALA A 110 -3.98 20.34 11.50
N PHE A 111 -4.92 19.86 12.33
CA PHE A 111 -6.10 19.12 11.86
C PHE A 111 -7.13 20.07 11.24
N TYR A 112 -7.64 19.72 10.06
CA TYR A 112 -8.72 20.46 9.41
C TYR A 112 -9.88 19.54 9.05
N ALA A 113 -11.11 19.92 9.41
CA ALA A 113 -12.33 19.28 8.95
C ALA A 113 -13.28 20.29 8.31
N ASN A 114 -13.71 19.98 7.08
CA ASN A 114 -14.70 20.77 6.35
C ASN A 114 -16.13 20.44 6.82
N PHE A 115 -17.13 21.05 6.17
CA PHE A 115 -18.53 20.99 6.57
C PHE A 115 -19.09 19.57 6.60
N ASN A 116 -20.04 19.34 7.50
CA ASN A 116 -20.90 18.15 7.56
C ASN A 116 -20.11 16.84 7.82
N CYS A 117 -18.96 16.92 8.49
CA CYS A 117 -18.24 15.72 8.93
C CYS A 117 -19.00 15.02 10.07
N THR A 118 -19.01 13.68 10.05
CA THR A 118 -19.70 12.85 11.04
C THR A 118 -18.72 11.86 11.68
N PHE A 119 -18.68 11.82 13.01
CA PHE A 119 -17.81 10.95 13.80
C PHE A 119 -18.65 10.08 14.75
N LEU A 120 -18.87 8.82 14.39
CA LEU A 120 -19.53 7.86 15.29
C LEU A 120 -18.46 7.14 16.12
N ASP A 121 -18.23 7.66 17.33
CA ASP A 121 -17.13 7.29 18.22
C ASP A 121 -17.51 6.45 19.47
N PRO A 122 -18.26 5.33 19.37
CA PRO A 122 -18.35 4.38 20.50
C PRO A 122 -17.00 3.81 20.96
N THR A 123 -15.98 3.78 20.09
CA THR A 123 -14.58 3.56 20.50
C THR A 123 -13.65 4.58 19.84
N LEU A 124 -12.34 4.43 20.03
CA LEU A 124 -11.35 5.44 19.64
C LEU A 124 -11.35 5.76 18.14
N ILE A 125 -11.32 7.05 17.84
CA ILE A 125 -10.90 7.59 16.55
C ILE A 125 -9.64 8.43 16.80
N THR A 126 -8.51 8.01 16.24
CA THR A 126 -7.23 8.69 16.41
C THR A 126 -6.74 9.27 15.09
N PHE A 127 -6.45 10.56 15.06
CA PHE A 127 -5.81 11.25 13.94
C PHE A 127 -4.38 11.66 14.28
N GLY A 128 -3.47 11.49 13.32
CA GLY A 128 -2.13 12.06 13.34
C GLY A 128 -2.11 13.55 12.98
N ASP A 129 -0.91 14.06 12.71
CA ASP A 129 -0.69 15.46 12.37
C ASP A 129 -1.00 15.75 10.89
N ASN A 130 -1.37 16.99 10.57
CA ASN A 130 -1.65 17.48 9.21
C ASN A 130 -2.75 16.68 8.46
N VAL A 131 -3.79 16.24 9.17
CA VAL A 131 -4.91 15.53 8.55
C VAL A 131 -5.96 16.54 8.05
N MET A 132 -6.42 16.36 6.81
CA MET A 132 -7.43 17.20 6.18
C MET A 132 -8.64 16.40 5.74
N LEU A 133 -9.83 16.79 6.20
CA LEU A 133 -11.09 16.20 5.78
C LEU A 133 -11.85 17.16 4.85
N GLY A 134 -12.24 16.66 3.67
CA GLY A 134 -13.23 17.29 2.81
C GLY A 134 -14.64 17.25 3.41
N PRO A 135 -15.63 17.87 2.76
CA PRO A 135 -16.98 17.90 3.29
C PRO A 135 -17.65 16.52 3.24
N ASN A 136 -18.57 16.26 4.18
CA ASN A 136 -19.35 15.02 4.29
C ASN A 136 -18.51 13.76 4.55
N VAL A 137 -17.33 13.88 5.17
CA VAL A 137 -16.54 12.71 5.56
C VAL A 137 -17.15 12.07 6.81
N THR A 138 -17.33 10.75 6.77
CA THR A 138 -17.91 9.95 7.85
C THR A 138 -16.90 8.94 8.37
N PHE A 139 -16.63 8.99 9.67
CA PHE A 139 -15.92 7.94 10.40
C PHE A 139 -16.92 7.19 11.26
N THR A 140 -16.99 5.88 11.12
CA THR A 140 -17.84 5.04 11.96
C THR A 140 -17.04 3.91 12.58
N THR A 141 -16.92 3.96 13.92
CA THR A 141 -16.29 2.87 14.68
C THR A 141 -17.29 1.78 15.04
N VAL A 142 -18.59 2.02 14.88
CA VAL A 142 -19.66 1.12 15.30
C VAL A 142 -20.20 0.28 14.14
N SER A 143 -20.62 -0.94 14.46
CA SER A 143 -21.41 -1.78 13.57
C SER A 143 -22.41 -2.62 14.37
N HIS A 144 -23.35 -3.21 13.65
CA HIS A 144 -24.39 -4.06 14.21
C HIS A 144 -24.32 -5.47 13.62
N PRO A 145 -24.77 -6.49 14.35
CA PRO A 145 -24.99 -7.81 13.77
C PRO A 145 -25.89 -7.74 12.54
N THR A 146 -25.51 -8.46 11.48
CA THR A 146 -26.32 -8.57 10.26
C THR A 146 -27.53 -9.48 10.45
N ASP A 147 -27.50 -10.39 11.43
CA ASP A 147 -28.64 -11.19 11.87
C ASP A 147 -29.72 -10.29 12.51
N PRO A 148 -30.93 -10.19 11.91
CA PRO A 148 -32.02 -9.39 12.47
C PRO A 148 -32.42 -9.75 13.90
N LYS A 149 -32.30 -11.02 14.30
CA LYS A 149 -32.66 -11.49 15.65
C LYS A 149 -31.70 -10.99 16.72
N ARG A 150 -30.43 -10.79 16.36
CA ARG A 150 -29.42 -10.16 17.23
C ARG A 150 -29.53 -8.64 17.18
N ARG A 151 -29.76 -8.07 16.00
CA ARG A 151 -29.88 -6.62 15.84
C ARG A 151 -31.05 -6.01 16.64
N ILE A 152 -32.17 -6.72 16.79
CA ILE A 152 -33.33 -6.24 17.58
C ILE A 152 -33.04 -6.14 19.08
N THR A 153 -31.99 -6.81 19.59
CA THR A 153 -31.59 -6.71 21.00
C THR A 153 -30.70 -5.50 21.28
N ALA A 154 -30.56 -4.58 20.32
CA ALA A 154 -29.64 -3.43 20.38
C ALA A 154 -28.18 -3.84 20.60
N GLU A 155 -27.78 -5.03 20.15
CA GLU A 155 -26.39 -5.46 20.19
C GLU A 155 -25.55 -4.59 19.22
N GLU A 156 -24.50 -3.97 19.76
CA GLU A 156 -23.53 -3.14 19.07
C GLU A 156 -22.12 -3.64 19.37
N TYR A 157 -21.22 -3.49 18.40
CA TYR A 157 -19.79 -3.67 18.61
C TYR A 157 -19.04 -2.55 17.91
N ALA A 158 -17.83 -2.25 18.40
CA ALA A 158 -17.05 -1.14 17.89
C ALA A 158 -15.58 -1.52 17.70
N GLU A 159 -14.97 -1.04 16.64
CA GLU A 159 -13.55 -1.24 16.35
C GLU A 159 -12.87 0.10 16.05
N PRO A 160 -11.71 0.38 16.66
CA PRO A 160 -11.07 1.69 16.60
C PRO A 160 -10.58 2.01 15.20
N ILE A 161 -10.61 3.31 14.85
CA ILE A 161 -10.05 3.84 13.61
C ILE A 161 -8.76 4.61 13.94
N THR A 162 -7.71 4.34 13.19
CA THR A 162 -6.42 5.06 13.31
C THR A 162 -6.04 5.68 11.97
N VAL A 163 -5.73 6.97 11.98
CA VAL A 163 -5.28 7.72 10.81
C VAL A 163 -3.89 8.29 11.12
N GLY A 164 -2.95 8.04 10.22
CA GLY A 164 -1.58 8.54 10.29
C GLY A 164 -1.46 10.04 9.99
N ASN A 165 -0.24 10.47 9.70
CA ASN A 165 0.10 11.86 9.42
C ASN A 165 -0.10 12.22 7.94
N ASN A 166 -0.34 13.49 7.63
CA ASN A 166 -0.41 14.02 6.26
C ASN A 166 -1.47 13.34 5.38
N VAL A 167 -2.57 12.88 5.98
CA VAL A 167 -3.64 12.16 5.28
C VAL A 167 -4.69 13.15 4.77
N TRP A 168 -5.11 12.97 3.52
CA TRP A 168 -6.18 13.77 2.94
C TRP A 168 -7.39 12.90 2.55
N PHE A 169 -8.57 13.31 3.02
CA PHE A 169 -9.84 12.72 2.66
C PHE A 169 -10.60 13.71 1.77
N ALA A 170 -10.95 13.30 0.55
CA ALA A 170 -11.82 14.09 -0.30
C ALA A 170 -13.30 13.97 0.15
N SER A 171 -14.20 14.66 -0.55
CA SER A 171 -15.61 14.76 -0.15
C SER A 171 -16.34 13.41 -0.15
N ASN A 172 -17.29 13.25 0.78
CA ASN A 172 -18.19 12.08 0.86
C ASN A 172 -17.48 10.74 1.07
N VAL A 173 -16.34 10.73 1.76
CA VAL A 173 -15.66 9.48 2.13
C VAL A 173 -16.32 8.85 3.35
N VAL A 174 -16.42 7.52 3.36
CA VAL A 174 -16.86 6.74 4.52
C VAL A 174 -15.75 5.78 4.95
N VAL A 175 -15.34 5.86 6.22
CA VAL A 175 -14.37 4.96 6.84
C VAL A 175 -15.08 4.04 7.81
N LEU A 176 -14.97 2.73 7.58
CA LEU A 176 -15.63 1.68 8.38
C LEU A 176 -14.81 1.29 9.62
N PRO A 177 -15.41 0.52 10.56
CA PRO A 177 -14.75 0.14 11.81
C PRO A 177 -13.44 -0.62 11.58
N GLY A 178 -12.49 -0.43 12.50
CA GLY A 178 -11.24 -1.20 12.54
C GLY A 178 -10.17 -0.79 11.53
N VAL A 179 -10.42 0.25 10.72
CA VAL A 179 -9.51 0.66 9.65
C VAL A 179 -8.34 1.48 10.20
N THR A 180 -7.14 1.08 9.78
CA THR A 180 -5.89 1.86 9.90
C THR A 180 -5.51 2.48 8.56
N ILE A 181 -5.26 3.79 8.54
CA ILE A 181 -4.82 4.54 7.36
C ILE A 181 -3.42 5.07 7.61
N GLY A 182 -2.46 4.67 6.79
CA GLY A 182 -1.04 5.06 6.92
C GLY A 182 -0.76 6.49 6.47
N ASP A 183 0.44 6.97 6.82
CA ASP A 183 0.91 8.33 6.56
C ASP A 183 0.89 8.68 5.06
N GLY A 184 0.54 9.92 4.72
CA GLY A 184 0.55 10.42 3.34
C GLY A 184 -0.53 9.81 2.43
N ALA A 185 -1.46 9.02 2.97
CA ALA A 185 -2.54 8.43 2.18
C ALA A 185 -3.55 9.49 1.69
N VAL A 186 -4.11 9.23 0.51
CA VAL A 186 -5.18 10.05 -0.09
C VAL A 186 -6.41 9.19 -0.35
N ILE A 187 -7.53 9.58 0.23
CA ILE A 187 -8.81 8.89 0.06
C ILE A 187 -9.69 9.70 -0.90
N ALA A 188 -9.92 9.17 -2.10
CA ALA A 188 -10.65 9.86 -3.15
C ALA A 188 -12.15 10.02 -2.84
N ALA A 189 -12.80 10.98 -3.50
CA ALA A 189 -14.17 11.36 -3.19
C ALA A 189 -15.14 10.18 -3.40
N GLY A 190 -16.10 10.04 -2.48
CA GLY A 190 -17.10 8.97 -2.53
C GLY A 190 -16.57 7.57 -2.18
N ALA A 191 -15.33 7.43 -1.72
CA ALA A 191 -14.76 6.13 -1.40
C ALA A 191 -15.34 5.54 -0.10
N VAL A 192 -15.55 4.21 -0.09
CA VAL A 192 -15.90 3.45 1.12
C VAL A 192 -14.70 2.61 1.53
N VAL A 193 -13.99 3.07 2.57
CA VAL A 193 -12.78 2.43 3.10
C VAL A 193 -13.17 1.39 4.12
N ARG A 194 -13.15 0.12 3.68
CA ARG A 194 -13.43 -1.05 4.52
C ARG A 194 -12.19 -1.81 4.98
N ASN A 195 -11.02 -1.44 4.46
CA ASN A 195 -9.76 -2.16 4.64
C ASN A 195 -8.67 -1.16 5.03
N ASN A 196 -7.62 -1.64 5.70
CA ASN A 196 -6.44 -0.83 5.97
C ASN A 196 -5.85 -0.23 4.69
N VAL A 197 -5.34 0.99 4.79
CA VAL A 197 -4.73 1.73 3.69
C VAL A 197 -3.25 1.93 4.04
N ALA A 198 -2.35 1.46 3.18
CA ALA A 198 -0.92 1.63 3.37
C ALA A 198 -0.51 3.11 3.22
N ALA A 199 0.63 3.47 3.81
CA ALA A 199 1.20 4.80 3.67
C ALA A 199 1.47 5.15 2.19
N ASN A 200 1.42 6.44 1.85
CA ASN A 200 1.72 6.99 0.54
C ASN A 200 0.88 6.38 -0.61
N THR A 201 -0.34 5.92 -0.31
CA THR A 201 -1.25 5.35 -1.30
C THR A 201 -2.44 6.25 -1.58
N VAL A 202 -2.93 6.22 -2.82
CA VAL A 202 -4.20 6.81 -3.21
C VAL A 202 -5.20 5.68 -3.39
N VAL A 203 -6.33 5.74 -2.68
CA VAL A 203 -7.42 4.77 -2.81
C VAL A 203 -8.71 5.43 -3.29
N ALA A 204 -9.50 4.70 -4.08
CA ALA A 204 -10.78 5.17 -4.61
C ALA A 204 -11.79 4.03 -4.76
N GLY A 205 -13.08 4.37 -4.79
CA GLY A 205 -14.17 3.45 -5.15
C GLY A 205 -14.94 2.86 -3.96
N ILE A 206 -15.95 2.04 -4.29
CA ILE A 206 -16.82 1.34 -3.36
C ILE A 206 -16.83 -0.15 -3.74
N PRO A 207 -16.07 -1.01 -3.04
CA PRO A 207 -15.13 -0.69 -1.95
C PRO A 207 -13.86 0.02 -2.46
N ALA A 208 -13.20 0.77 -1.56
CA ALA A 208 -11.96 1.47 -1.88
C ALA A 208 -10.85 0.50 -2.29
N ARG A 209 -10.12 0.84 -3.35
CA ARG A 209 -8.98 0.09 -3.90
C ARG A 209 -7.83 1.04 -4.21
N VAL A 210 -6.59 0.56 -4.04
CA VAL A 210 -5.40 1.30 -4.43
C VAL A 210 -5.46 1.59 -5.93
N ILE A 211 -5.32 2.86 -6.28
CA ILE A 211 -5.22 3.33 -7.67
C ILE A 211 -3.84 3.90 -7.99
N LYS A 212 -3.06 4.25 -6.95
CA LYS A 212 -1.72 4.80 -7.09
C LYS A 212 -0.94 4.63 -5.79
N THR A 213 0.36 4.44 -5.90
CA THR A 213 1.34 4.50 -4.80
C THR A 213 2.38 5.58 -5.12
N TYR A 214 2.93 6.20 -4.09
CA TYR A 214 4.06 7.13 -4.20
C TYR A 214 5.25 6.56 -3.43
N GLU A 215 6.40 6.51 -4.09
CA GLU A 215 7.66 6.22 -3.43
C GLU A 215 8.24 7.51 -2.84
N THR A 216 8.65 7.42 -1.59
CA THR A 216 9.37 8.47 -0.86
C THR A 216 10.80 8.63 -1.40
N GLU A 217 11.41 9.79 -1.14
CA GLU A 217 12.83 10.00 -1.49
C GLU A 217 13.78 9.12 -0.67
N GLU A 218 13.35 8.66 0.50
CA GLU A 218 14.11 7.71 1.33
C GLU A 218 14.11 6.32 0.70
N GLU A 219 12.94 5.77 0.34
CA GLU A 219 12.83 4.47 -0.35
C GLU A 219 13.64 4.44 -1.66
N LYS A 220 13.68 5.56 -2.39
CA LYS A 220 14.50 5.69 -3.61
C LYS A 220 16.00 5.61 -3.32
N LYS A 221 16.47 6.23 -2.23
CA LYS A 221 17.88 6.17 -1.80
C LYS A 221 18.26 4.78 -1.32
N GLU A 222 17.42 4.16 -0.49
CA GLU A 222 17.60 2.79 -0.02
C GLU A 222 17.72 1.82 -1.21
N ARG A 223 16.96 2.05 -2.29
CA ARG A 223 17.08 1.25 -3.53
C ARG A 223 18.47 1.34 -4.16
N VAL A 224 19.04 2.55 -4.21
CA VAL A 224 20.39 2.79 -4.76
C VAL A 224 21.45 2.13 -3.86
N GLU A 225 21.32 2.29 -2.55
CA GLU A 225 22.23 1.68 -1.57
C GLU A 225 22.19 0.14 -1.63
N TYR A 226 20.99 -0.43 -1.74
CA TYR A 226 20.80 -1.86 -1.95
C TYR A 226 21.50 -2.34 -3.23
N ALA A 227 21.32 -1.64 -4.36
CA ALA A 227 21.96 -1.99 -5.62
C ALA A 227 23.48 -2.09 -5.42
N TYR A 228 24.12 -1.02 -4.95
CA TYR A 228 25.58 -0.98 -4.81
C TYR A 228 26.15 -1.92 -3.75
N SER A 229 25.37 -2.30 -2.74
CA SER A 229 25.81 -3.21 -1.68
C SER A 229 25.62 -4.70 -2.03
N THR A 230 24.69 -5.02 -2.93
CA THR A 230 24.25 -6.41 -3.15
C THR A 230 24.55 -6.92 -4.56
N LEU A 231 24.49 -6.05 -5.58
CA LEU A 231 24.61 -6.46 -6.98
C LEU A 231 26.02 -6.22 -7.53
N SER A 232 26.38 -7.03 -8.51
CA SER A 232 27.68 -6.95 -9.19
C SER A 232 27.57 -6.29 -10.57
N ASN A 233 28.70 -5.78 -11.09
CA ASN A 233 28.82 -5.26 -12.46
C ASN A 233 27.95 -4.03 -12.77
N LEU A 234 27.60 -3.24 -11.75
CA LEU A 234 26.77 -2.05 -11.92
C LEU A 234 27.56 -0.89 -12.56
N PRO A 235 26.91 -0.09 -13.43
CA PRO A 235 27.36 1.25 -13.77
C PRO A 235 27.52 2.13 -12.52
N LYS A 236 28.28 3.21 -12.63
CA LYS A 236 28.50 4.17 -11.54
C LYS A 236 28.28 5.59 -12.05
N GLY A 237 27.26 6.25 -11.51
CA GLY A 237 27.01 7.66 -11.83
C GLY A 237 25.58 8.09 -11.53
N THR A 238 25.37 9.40 -11.55
CA THR A 238 24.08 9.99 -11.18
C THR A 238 22.92 9.54 -12.05
N GLU A 239 23.13 9.31 -13.35
CA GLU A 239 22.05 8.85 -14.23
C GLU A 239 21.70 7.38 -13.99
N TYR A 240 22.68 6.55 -13.61
CA TYR A 240 22.42 5.18 -13.17
C TYR A 240 21.63 5.17 -11.85
N GLU A 241 22.00 6.01 -10.88
CA GLU A 241 21.28 6.13 -9.61
C GLU A 241 19.84 6.59 -9.80
N LYS A 242 19.61 7.55 -10.72
CA LYS A 242 18.24 7.95 -11.10
C LYS A 242 17.48 6.81 -11.77
N MET A 243 18.13 6.10 -12.70
CA MET A 243 17.54 4.98 -13.45
C MET A 243 17.09 3.85 -12.53
N ILE A 244 17.98 3.37 -11.65
CA ILE A 244 17.71 2.25 -10.76
C ILE A 244 16.66 2.63 -9.70
N SER A 245 16.63 3.90 -9.26
CA SER A 245 15.67 4.42 -8.28
C SER A 245 14.29 4.75 -8.85
N GLY A 246 14.05 4.68 -10.17
CA GLY A 246 12.76 5.06 -10.76
C GLY A 246 12.59 6.56 -11.01
N MET A 247 13.63 7.36 -10.77
CA MET A 247 13.63 8.77 -11.14
C MET A 247 13.79 8.95 -12.65
N ALA A 248 13.32 10.08 -13.18
CA ALA A 248 13.59 10.48 -14.55
C ALA A 248 15.10 10.55 -14.81
N TYR A 249 15.57 9.84 -15.84
CA TYR A 249 16.98 9.75 -16.23
C TYR A 249 17.15 9.87 -17.75
N ASN A 250 18.39 10.11 -18.18
CA ASN A 250 18.79 10.14 -19.58
C ASN A 250 19.55 8.86 -19.95
N CYS A 251 18.90 7.95 -20.67
CA CYS A 251 19.48 6.68 -21.11
C CYS A 251 20.60 6.82 -22.17
N TRP A 252 20.82 8.03 -22.72
CA TRP A 252 21.81 8.29 -23.77
C TRP A 252 23.17 8.78 -23.24
N VAL A 253 23.36 8.85 -21.92
CA VAL A 253 24.68 9.18 -21.39
C VAL A 253 25.67 8.05 -21.68
N LYS A 254 26.94 8.42 -21.96
CA LYS A 254 28.00 7.49 -22.37
C LYS A 254 28.12 6.28 -21.45
N GLU A 255 27.99 6.49 -20.15
CA GLU A 255 28.09 5.44 -19.13
C GLU A 255 27.02 4.36 -19.31
N LEU A 256 25.75 4.75 -19.42
CA LEU A 256 24.63 3.83 -19.60
C LEU A 256 24.66 3.18 -20.98
N LEU A 257 25.04 3.92 -22.03
CA LEU A 257 25.24 3.36 -23.37
C LEU A 257 26.37 2.31 -23.42
N MET A 258 27.46 2.54 -22.69
CA MET A 258 28.55 1.58 -22.60
C MET A 258 28.10 0.33 -21.85
N ALA A 259 27.44 0.50 -20.70
CA ALA A 259 26.97 -0.60 -19.89
C ALA A 259 26.03 -1.55 -20.65
N ARG A 260 25.02 -1.01 -21.34
CA ARG A 260 24.10 -1.83 -22.14
C ARG A 260 24.79 -2.52 -23.31
N SER A 261 25.70 -1.84 -23.99
CA SER A 261 26.43 -2.41 -25.13
C SER A 261 27.31 -3.59 -24.69
N VAL A 262 28.01 -3.44 -23.56
CA VAL A 262 28.79 -4.52 -22.95
C VAL A 262 27.90 -5.69 -22.53
N ALA A 263 26.72 -5.41 -21.95
CA ALA A 263 25.78 -6.46 -21.55
C ALA A 263 25.26 -7.26 -22.77
N HIS A 264 24.96 -6.58 -23.88
CA HIS A 264 24.55 -7.23 -25.13
C HIS A 264 25.65 -8.14 -25.70
N GLU A 265 26.91 -7.67 -25.71
CA GLU A 265 28.04 -8.49 -26.16
C GLU A 265 28.22 -9.73 -25.28
N LYS A 266 28.16 -9.58 -23.96
CA LYS A 266 28.25 -10.73 -23.04
C LYS A 266 27.09 -11.72 -23.25
N ALA A 267 25.86 -11.26 -23.45
CA ALA A 267 24.73 -12.16 -23.71
C ALA A 267 24.94 -12.97 -25.01
N LEU A 268 25.53 -12.35 -26.04
CA LEU A 268 25.90 -13.03 -27.29
C LEU A 268 27.03 -14.06 -27.06
N ASP A 269 28.08 -13.66 -26.33
CA ASP A 269 29.23 -14.52 -26.00
C ASP A 269 28.81 -15.74 -25.19
N TYR A 270 27.89 -15.58 -24.24
CA TYR A 270 27.31 -16.70 -23.49
C TYR A 270 26.70 -17.76 -24.40
N GLY A 271 25.93 -17.34 -25.42
CA GLY A 271 25.37 -18.24 -26.41
C GLY A 271 26.40 -18.90 -27.33
N ASN A 272 27.61 -18.35 -27.39
CA ASN A 272 28.73 -18.88 -28.14
C ASN A 272 29.65 -19.81 -27.34
N ILE A 273 29.39 -20.07 -26.05
CA ILE A 273 30.07 -21.11 -25.28
C ILE A 273 29.63 -22.48 -25.82
N ARG A 274 30.37 -23.05 -26.78
CA ARG A 274 29.98 -24.30 -27.46
C ARG A 274 30.51 -25.52 -26.70
N LEU A 275 29.67 -26.55 -26.58
CA LEU A 275 30.04 -27.82 -25.96
C LEU A 275 31.26 -28.50 -26.61
N LYS A 276 31.44 -28.33 -27.92
CA LYS A 276 32.60 -28.88 -28.66
C LYS A 276 33.95 -28.32 -28.19
N ASP A 277 33.97 -27.12 -27.61
CA ASP A 277 35.20 -26.45 -27.15
C ASP A 277 35.65 -27.00 -25.77
N TYR A 278 34.87 -27.93 -25.21
CA TYR A 278 35.10 -28.63 -23.94
C TYR A 278 35.14 -30.15 -24.13
N ASP A 279 35.52 -30.65 -25.31
CA ASP A 279 35.58 -32.09 -25.62
C ASP A 279 34.27 -32.87 -25.34
N PHE A 280 33.13 -32.19 -25.45
CA PHE A 280 31.80 -32.73 -25.08
C PHE A 280 31.65 -33.13 -23.60
N ASP A 281 32.51 -32.61 -22.71
CA ASP A 281 32.40 -32.72 -21.26
C ASP A 281 31.32 -31.75 -20.76
N ILE A 282 30.15 -32.30 -20.42
CA ILE A 282 29.00 -31.51 -20.00
C ILE A 282 29.23 -30.80 -18.67
N GLU A 283 29.98 -31.39 -17.73
CA GLU A 283 30.20 -30.78 -16.41
C GLU A 283 31.08 -29.54 -16.54
N LYS A 284 32.16 -29.62 -17.34
CA LYS A 284 33.02 -28.45 -17.63
C LYS A 284 32.28 -27.38 -18.41
N HIS A 285 31.50 -27.77 -19.42
CA HIS A 285 30.72 -26.84 -20.23
C HIS A 285 29.69 -26.08 -19.39
N GLN A 286 28.96 -26.78 -18.52
CA GLN A 286 27.96 -26.16 -17.66
C GLN A 286 28.58 -25.28 -16.57
N LYS A 287 29.72 -25.69 -16.01
CA LYS A 287 30.48 -24.85 -15.08
C LYS A 287 30.91 -23.53 -15.75
N ALA A 288 31.46 -23.60 -16.97
CA ALA A 288 31.88 -22.41 -17.71
C ALA A 288 30.70 -21.48 -18.05
N ARG A 289 29.56 -22.04 -18.48
CA ARG A 289 28.32 -21.28 -18.67
C ARG A 289 27.91 -20.57 -17.39
N HIS A 290 27.86 -21.28 -16.27
CA HIS A 290 27.46 -20.71 -14.99
C HIS A 290 28.40 -19.57 -14.54
N GLU A 291 29.71 -19.78 -14.58
CA GLU A 291 30.70 -18.74 -14.25
C GLU A 291 30.55 -17.49 -15.14
N TYR A 292 30.22 -17.68 -16.42
CA TYR A 292 30.00 -16.58 -17.35
C TYR A 292 28.70 -15.80 -17.06
N LEU A 293 27.62 -16.47 -16.64
CA LEU A 293 26.37 -15.81 -16.24
C LEU A 293 26.59 -14.81 -15.10
N ALA A 294 27.46 -15.14 -14.13
CA ALA A 294 27.80 -14.25 -13.01
C ALA A 294 28.51 -12.96 -13.45
N THR A 295 29.02 -12.91 -14.69
CA THR A 295 29.59 -11.67 -15.27
C THR A 295 28.54 -10.76 -15.90
N ILE A 296 27.33 -11.27 -16.14
CA ILE A 296 26.21 -10.56 -16.78
C ILE A 296 25.23 -10.05 -15.74
N PHE A 297 24.80 -10.95 -14.85
CA PHE A 297 23.68 -10.70 -13.94
C PHE A 297 24.16 -10.22 -12.56
N GLY A 298 23.28 -9.53 -11.83
CA GLY A 298 23.60 -8.93 -10.53
C GLY A 298 23.82 -9.96 -9.43
N ASN A 299 23.01 -11.02 -9.42
CA ASN A 299 23.13 -12.15 -8.51
C ASN A 299 22.70 -13.46 -9.20
N VAL A 300 23.60 -14.46 -9.19
CA VAL A 300 23.39 -15.77 -9.83
C VAL A 300 23.74 -16.89 -8.84
N PRO A 301 22.76 -17.68 -8.37
CA PRO A 301 23.02 -18.83 -7.52
C PRO A 301 23.57 -20.00 -8.34
N LYS A 302 24.33 -20.87 -7.68
CA LYS A 302 25.10 -21.99 -8.29
C LYS A 302 24.29 -22.94 -9.19
N ASP A 303 22.98 -22.97 -9.00
CA ASP A 303 22.02 -23.88 -9.63
C ASP A 303 21.11 -23.16 -10.64
N ALA A 304 21.38 -21.89 -10.94
CA ALA A 304 20.69 -21.16 -12.00
C ALA A 304 21.14 -21.64 -13.38
N PHE A 305 20.15 -21.83 -14.26
CA PHE A 305 20.36 -22.29 -15.63
C PHE A 305 19.48 -21.50 -16.61
N ILE A 306 20.07 -20.94 -17.66
CA ILE A 306 19.39 -20.10 -18.64
C ILE A 306 19.78 -20.58 -20.03
N GLU A 307 18.81 -20.98 -20.85
CA GLU A 307 19.08 -21.38 -22.23
C GLU A 307 19.38 -20.19 -23.15
N PRO A 308 20.48 -20.20 -23.92
CA PRO A 308 20.74 -19.21 -24.93
C PRO A 308 19.91 -19.46 -26.20
N PRO A 309 19.55 -18.41 -26.96
CA PRO A 309 19.85 -17.02 -26.65
C PRO A 309 18.88 -16.48 -25.59
N PHE A 310 19.34 -15.50 -24.82
CA PHE A 310 18.52 -14.62 -24.02
C PHE A 310 18.94 -13.17 -24.30
N PHE A 311 18.10 -12.21 -23.90
CA PHE A 311 18.34 -10.79 -24.13
C PHE A 311 18.24 -10.03 -22.82
N VAL A 312 19.14 -9.08 -22.61
CA VAL A 312 19.19 -8.17 -21.45
C VAL A 312 19.33 -6.73 -21.95
N ASP A 313 18.94 -5.74 -21.13
CA ASP A 313 19.34 -4.35 -21.39
C ASP A 313 20.67 -4.04 -20.69
N TYR A 314 20.74 -4.25 -19.37
CA TYR A 314 21.95 -4.09 -18.55
C TYR A 314 22.44 -5.42 -17.96
N GLY A 315 21.54 -6.36 -17.70
CA GLY A 315 21.80 -7.64 -17.04
C GLY A 315 22.04 -7.50 -15.53
N CYS A 316 22.86 -6.54 -15.12
CA CYS A 316 23.29 -6.38 -13.73
C CYS A 316 22.16 -6.05 -12.74
N ASN A 317 20.97 -5.67 -13.22
CA ASN A 317 19.81 -5.38 -12.37
C ASN A 317 18.89 -6.60 -12.17
N VAL A 318 19.22 -7.76 -12.74
CA VAL A 318 18.47 -9.00 -12.55
C VAL A 318 19.12 -9.88 -11.49
N SER A 319 18.29 -10.42 -10.60
CA SER A 319 18.70 -11.30 -9.51
C SER A 319 17.87 -12.57 -9.46
N PHE A 320 18.51 -13.71 -9.25
CA PHE A 320 17.85 -15.01 -9.22
C PHE A 320 17.92 -15.68 -7.84
N GLY A 321 16.84 -16.37 -7.46
CA GLY A 321 16.82 -17.33 -6.36
C GLY A 321 17.30 -18.72 -6.79
N LYS A 322 17.41 -19.63 -5.83
CA LYS A 322 17.91 -21.00 -6.03
C LYS A 322 17.09 -21.75 -7.07
N CYS A 323 17.71 -22.68 -7.77
CA CYS A 323 17.07 -23.55 -8.75
C CYS A 323 16.30 -22.78 -9.85
N PHE A 324 16.80 -21.61 -10.25
CA PHE A 324 16.21 -20.82 -11.31
C PHE A 324 16.42 -21.49 -12.68
N TYR A 325 15.36 -21.63 -13.47
CA TYR A 325 15.44 -22.14 -14.84
C TYR A 325 14.76 -21.18 -15.81
N ALA A 326 15.46 -20.85 -16.91
CA ALA A 326 14.86 -20.14 -18.03
C ALA A 326 15.11 -20.84 -19.36
N ASN A 327 14.04 -21.00 -20.14
CA ASN A 327 14.07 -21.57 -21.47
C ASN A 327 14.45 -20.50 -22.53
N PHE A 328 14.50 -20.90 -23.80
CA PHE A 328 14.99 -20.09 -24.91
C PHE A 328 14.31 -18.73 -25.06
N ASN A 329 15.06 -17.75 -25.54
CA ASN A 329 14.59 -16.42 -25.95
C ASN A 329 13.89 -15.62 -24.83
N CYS A 330 14.26 -15.85 -23.57
CA CYS A 330 13.81 -14.95 -22.50
C CYS A 330 14.43 -13.55 -22.68
N THR A 331 13.66 -12.50 -22.39
CA THR A 331 14.07 -11.11 -22.51
C THR A 331 13.87 -10.38 -21.19
N PHE A 332 14.94 -9.79 -20.67
CA PHE A 332 14.98 -9.02 -19.44
C PHE A 332 15.31 -7.55 -19.76
N LEU A 333 14.31 -6.70 -19.96
CA LEU A 333 14.54 -5.27 -20.10
C LEU A 333 14.61 -4.65 -18.71
N ASP A 334 15.83 -4.60 -18.17
CA ASP A 334 16.15 -4.32 -16.77
C ASP A 334 16.77 -2.94 -16.48
N PRO A 335 16.19 -1.79 -16.91
CA PRO A 335 16.60 -0.49 -16.36
C PRO A 335 16.46 -0.37 -14.83
N THR A 336 15.56 -1.14 -14.20
CA THR A 336 15.55 -1.32 -12.74
C THR A 336 15.35 -2.80 -12.40
N PHE A 337 15.19 -3.12 -11.12
CA PHE A 337 15.26 -4.48 -10.62
C PHE A 337 14.25 -5.44 -11.24
N ILE A 338 14.74 -6.62 -11.58
CA ILE A 338 13.94 -7.83 -11.81
C ILE A 338 14.45 -8.89 -10.83
N THR A 339 13.67 -9.14 -9.79
CA THR A 339 14.07 -10.05 -8.71
C THR A 339 13.22 -11.30 -8.71
N PHE A 340 13.86 -12.47 -8.80
CA PHE A 340 13.20 -13.77 -8.72
C PHE A 340 13.49 -14.48 -7.40
N GLY A 341 12.45 -15.06 -6.81
CA GLY A 341 12.56 -16.00 -5.68
C GLY A 341 13.09 -17.37 -6.12
N ASP A 342 13.11 -18.30 -5.15
CA ASP A 342 13.61 -19.65 -5.36
C ASP A 342 12.64 -20.46 -6.26
N TYR A 343 13.16 -21.44 -7.02
CA TYR A 343 12.42 -22.41 -7.84
C TYR A 343 11.56 -21.80 -8.96
N CYS A 344 11.91 -20.61 -9.46
CA CYS A 344 11.20 -20.01 -10.59
C CYS A 344 11.55 -20.71 -11.91
N MET A 345 10.54 -20.91 -12.76
CA MET A 345 10.68 -21.54 -14.08
C MET A 345 10.08 -20.68 -15.17
N LEU A 346 10.87 -20.36 -16.20
CA LEU A 346 10.43 -19.58 -17.35
C LEU A 346 10.35 -20.49 -18.58
N GLY A 347 9.18 -20.54 -19.21
CA GLY A 347 8.99 -21.08 -20.54
C GLY A 347 9.69 -20.24 -21.61
N PRO A 348 9.62 -20.64 -22.89
CA PRO A 348 10.29 -19.92 -23.95
C PRO A 348 9.61 -18.58 -24.26
N ASN A 349 10.40 -17.60 -24.71
CA ASN A 349 9.95 -16.27 -25.13
C ASN A 349 9.23 -15.47 -24.02
N VAL A 350 9.63 -15.63 -22.76
CA VAL A 350 9.09 -14.81 -21.66
C VAL A 350 9.78 -13.44 -21.65
N THR A 351 8.99 -12.36 -21.57
CA THR A 351 9.50 -10.98 -21.56
C THR A 351 9.16 -10.26 -20.26
N PHE A 352 10.18 -9.67 -19.63
CA PHE A 352 10.04 -8.75 -18.50
C PHE A 352 10.44 -7.35 -18.96
N THR A 353 9.64 -6.35 -18.63
CA THR A 353 9.98 -4.95 -18.89
C THR A 353 9.75 -4.10 -17.65
N THR A 354 10.81 -3.42 -17.19
CA THR A 354 10.73 -2.54 -16.02
C THR A 354 10.66 -1.07 -16.39
N PHE A 355 10.58 -0.71 -17.67
CA PHE A 355 10.50 0.68 -18.10
C PHE A 355 9.20 0.99 -18.83
N SER A 356 8.80 2.26 -18.77
CA SER A 356 7.69 2.79 -19.53
C SER A 356 7.99 4.20 -20.02
N LEU A 357 7.39 4.55 -21.15
CA LEU A 357 7.43 5.88 -21.70
C LEU A 357 6.07 6.56 -21.51
N PRO A 358 6.03 7.90 -21.38
CA PRO A 358 4.78 8.64 -21.38
C PRO A 358 3.90 8.29 -22.59
N SER A 359 2.61 8.08 -22.36
CA SER A 359 1.62 7.85 -23.42
C SER A 359 1.43 9.09 -24.31
N ASP A 360 1.61 10.29 -23.73
CA ASP A 360 1.64 11.56 -24.45
C ASP A 360 2.89 11.65 -25.36
N PRO A 361 2.70 11.73 -26.69
CA PRO A 361 3.82 11.85 -27.63
C PRO A 361 4.72 13.06 -27.37
N LYS A 362 4.17 14.19 -26.90
CA LYS A 362 4.95 15.41 -26.64
C LYS A 362 5.93 15.20 -25.47
N LYS A 363 5.51 14.44 -24.46
CA LYS A 363 6.35 14.09 -23.32
C LYS A 363 7.39 13.03 -23.68
N ARG A 364 7.09 12.17 -24.66
CA ARG A 364 7.99 11.09 -25.10
C ARG A 364 9.21 11.59 -25.90
N ILE A 365 9.12 12.74 -26.57
CA ILE A 365 10.20 13.29 -27.42
C ILE A 365 11.51 13.46 -26.65
N ASN A 366 11.43 13.76 -25.35
CA ASN A 366 12.61 13.99 -24.52
C ASN A 366 13.22 12.70 -23.94
N ALA A 367 12.71 11.52 -24.32
CA ALA A 367 13.19 10.20 -23.87
C ALA A 367 13.32 10.04 -22.35
N VAL A 368 12.49 10.75 -21.58
CA VAL A 368 12.42 10.58 -20.13
C VAL A 368 11.68 9.28 -19.86
N GLU A 369 12.44 8.26 -19.48
CA GLU A 369 11.95 6.93 -19.10
C GLU A 369 11.55 6.91 -17.62
N HIS A 370 10.51 6.14 -17.32
CA HIS A 370 10.11 5.82 -15.95
C HIS A 370 10.33 4.34 -15.73
N THR A 371 10.95 3.97 -14.61
CA THR A 371 11.19 2.57 -14.28
C THR A 371 10.39 2.16 -13.05
N ALA A 372 9.95 0.91 -13.02
CA ALA A 372 9.27 0.32 -11.87
C ALA A 372 9.69 -1.16 -11.74
N PRO A 373 10.19 -1.59 -10.58
CA PRO A 373 10.76 -2.92 -10.40
C PRO A 373 9.73 -4.02 -10.54
N ILE A 374 10.18 -5.21 -10.96
CA ILE A 374 9.39 -6.43 -10.98
C ILE A 374 9.91 -7.34 -9.87
N THR A 375 8.99 -7.86 -9.04
CA THR A 375 9.31 -8.81 -7.99
C THR A 375 8.53 -10.10 -8.21
N VAL A 376 9.23 -11.22 -8.26
CA VAL A 376 8.66 -12.55 -8.45
C VAL A 376 8.96 -13.37 -7.20
N GLY A 377 7.92 -13.91 -6.58
CA GLY A 377 7.99 -14.78 -5.43
C GLY A 377 8.61 -16.15 -5.73
N ASN A 378 8.49 -17.07 -4.78
CA ASN A 378 9.04 -18.42 -4.90
C ASN A 378 8.14 -19.32 -5.74
N ASN A 379 8.71 -20.32 -6.42
CA ASN A 379 8.02 -21.38 -7.14
C ASN A 379 7.00 -20.85 -8.18
N VAL A 380 7.36 -19.77 -8.88
CA VAL A 380 6.51 -19.18 -9.91
C VAL A 380 6.83 -19.81 -11.26
N TRP A 381 5.79 -20.18 -12.00
CA TRP A 381 5.92 -20.71 -13.36
C TRP A 381 5.35 -19.76 -14.41
N PHE A 382 6.18 -19.40 -15.39
CA PHE A 382 5.79 -18.64 -16.57
C PHE A 382 5.70 -19.57 -17.77
N ALA A 383 4.53 -19.65 -18.39
CA ALA A 383 4.38 -20.37 -19.65
C ALA A 383 4.87 -19.53 -20.84
N ALA A 384 4.89 -20.12 -22.04
CA ALA A 384 5.49 -19.49 -23.21
C ALA A 384 4.83 -18.15 -23.59
N ASN A 385 5.63 -17.21 -24.11
CA ASN A 385 5.17 -15.92 -24.65
C ASN A 385 4.43 -15.02 -23.64
N THR A 386 4.74 -15.08 -22.35
CA THR A 386 4.17 -14.15 -21.36
C THR A 386 4.93 -12.83 -21.34
N VAL A 387 4.20 -11.73 -21.09
CA VAL A 387 4.78 -10.39 -20.94
C VAL A 387 4.43 -9.84 -19.56
N ILE A 388 5.44 -9.45 -18.79
CA ILE A 388 5.30 -8.84 -17.46
C ILE A 388 5.65 -7.35 -17.57
N LEU A 389 4.69 -6.49 -17.24
CA LEU A 389 4.82 -5.03 -17.32
C LEU A 389 5.47 -4.43 -16.07
N PRO A 390 5.89 -3.15 -16.11
CA PRO A 390 6.64 -2.53 -15.02
C PRO A 390 5.83 -2.48 -13.71
N GLY A 391 6.51 -2.64 -12.58
CA GLY A 391 5.92 -2.49 -11.25
C GLY A 391 5.11 -3.69 -10.75
N VAL A 392 5.09 -4.80 -11.49
CA VAL A 392 4.29 -5.98 -11.13
C VAL A 392 4.98 -6.82 -10.05
N THR A 393 4.24 -7.15 -8.99
CA THR A 393 4.60 -8.17 -8.01
C THR A 393 3.83 -9.46 -8.27
N ILE A 394 4.54 -10.59 -8.35
CA ILE A 394 3.96 -11.93 -8.56
C ILE A 394 4.19 -12.75 -7.30
N GLY A 395 3.12 -13.13 -6.62
CA GLY A 395 3.19 -13.91 -5.38
C GLY A 395 3.63 -15.36 -5.58
N ASP A 396 4.08 -15.97 -4.49
CA ASP A 396 4.57 -17.35 -4.45
C ASP A 396 3.61 -18.35 -5.07
N GLY A 397 4.13 -19.34 -5.79
CA GLY A 397 3.35 -20.44 -6.38
C GLY A 397 2.43 -20.02 -7.53
N ALA A 398 2.53 -18.77 -8.00
CA ALA A 398 1.71 -18.30 -9.11
C ALA A 398 2.08 -18.96 -10.44
N VAL A 399 1.09 -19.09 -11.32
CA VAL A 399 1.27 -19.59 -12.69
C VAL A 399 0.78 -18.56 -13.69
N ILE A 400 1.66 -18.14 -14.59
CA ILE A 400 1.35 -17.19 -15.65
C ILE A 400 1.11 -17.99 -16.94
N ALA A 401 -0.14 -18.07 -17.38
CA ALA A 401 -0.52 -18.86 -18.55
C ALA A 401 0.05 -18.28 -19.85
N ALA A 402 0.22 -19.12 -20.87
CA ALA A 402 0.88 -18.75 -22.12
C ALA A 402 0.18 -17.55 -22.79
N GLY A 403 0.98 -16.62 -23.32
CA GLY A 403 0.48 -15.41 -23.99
C GLY A 403 -0.12 -14.34 -23.05
N ALA A 404 -0.08 -14.52 -21.73
CA ALA A 404 -0.65 -13.55 -20.80
C ALA A 404 0.16 -12.24 -20.76
N VAL A 405 -0.56 -11.10 -20.68
CA VAL A 405 0.03 -9.77 -20.47
C VAL A 405 -0.32 -9.31 -19.06
N VAL A 406 0.64 -9.42 -18.14
CA VAL A 406 0.47 -9.13 -16.72
C VAL A 406 0.76 -7.64 -16.49
N ARG A 407 -0.29 -6.89 -16.15
CA ARG A 407 -0.24 -5.44 -15.91
C ARG A 407 -0.52 -5.02 -14.47
N SER A 408 -0.76 -6.00 -13.60
CA SER A 408 -1.17 -5.82 -12.21
C SER A 408 -0.69 -7.01 -11.41
N ASP A 409 -0.52 -6.81 -10.11
CA ASP A 409 -0.01 -7.84 -9.20
C ASP A 409 -0.80 -9.13 -9.28
N VAL A 410 -0.07 -10.23 -9.16
CA VAL A 410 -0.62 -11.59 -9.18
C VAL A 410 -0.58 -12.13 -7.76
N PRO A 411 -1.73 -12.45 -7.14
CA PRO A 411 -1.75 -13.05 -5.81
C PRO A 411 -1.03 -14.40 -5.81
N ALA A 412 -0.47 -14.77 -4.66
CA ALA A 412 0.12 -16.09 -4.46
C ALA A 412 -0.88 -17.22 -4.79
N ASN A 413 -0.35 -18.36 -5.22
CA ASN A 413 -1.08 -19.59 -5.50
C ASN A 413 -2.24 -19.39 -6.50
N CYS A 414 -2.12 -18.43 -7.42
CA CYS A 414 -3.11 -18.15 -8.46
C CYS A 414 -2.59 -18.46 -9.86
N VAL A 415 -3.50 -18.87 -10.75
CA VAL A 415 -3.26 -18.96 -12.18
C VAL A 415 -3.87 -17.73 -12.83
N VAL A 416 -3.07 -17.00 -13.61
CA VAL A 416 -3.55 -15.86 -14.40
C VAL A 416 -3.42 -16.12 -15.89
N ALA A 417 -4.37 -15.63 -16.67
CA ALA A 417 -4.39 -15.76 -18.13
C ALA A 417 -5.04 -14.55 -18.80
N GLY A 418 -4.71 -14.31 -20.06
CA GLY A 418 -5.37 -13.32 -20.92
C GLY A 418 -4.59 -12.00 -21.11
N VAL A 419 -5.19 -11.10 -21.90
CA VAL A 419 -4.67 -9.79 -22.25
C VAL A 419 -5.76 -8.74 -22.03
N PRO A 420 -5.78 -8.01 -20.89
CA PRO A 420 -4.86 -8.15 -19.76
C PRO A 420 -5.10 -9.43 -18.94
N ALA A 421 -4.06 -9.91 -18.28
CA ALA A 421 -4.11 -11.11 -17.45
C ALA A 421 -5.08 -10.92 -16.28
N LYS A 422 -5.89 -11.94 -16.00
CA LYS A 422 -6.81 -12.02 -14.87
C LYS A 422 -6.69 -13.37 -14.18
N VAL A 423 -7.00 -13.43 -12.89
CA VAL A 423 -7.08 -14.70 -12.15
C VAL A 423 -8.16 -15.57 -12.77
N VAL A 424 -7.76 -16.75 -13.24
CA VAL A 424 -8.66 -17.79 -13.78
C VAL A 424 -8.80 -18.98 -12.84
N LYS A 425 -7.85 -19.16 -11.93
CA LYS A 425 -7.89 -20.22 -10.90
C LYS A 425 -7.11 -19.78 -9.67
N SER A 426 -7.55 -20.23 -8.50
CA SER A 426 -6.83 -20.02 -7.23
C SER A 426 -6.72 -21.35 -6.48
N TYR A 427 -5.49 -21.73 -6.16
CA TYR A 427 -5.14 -22.88 -5.32
C TYR A 427 -4.99 -22.50 -3.85
N ALA A 428 -5.15 -21.22 -3.50
CA ALA A 428 -5.13 -20.76 -2.13
C ALA A 428 -6.14 -21.58 -1.30
N THR A 429 -5.64 -22.16 -0.21
CA THR A 429 -6.41 -22.86 0.81
C THR A 429 -7.48 -21.94 1.39
N LYS A 430 -8.46 -22.49 2.11
CA LYS A 430 -9.44 -21.65 2.82
C LYS A 430 -8.77 -20.69 3.79
N GLU A 431 -7.66 -21.12 4.39
CA GLU A 431 -6.88 -20.33 5.35
C GLU A 431 -6.09 -19.24 4.63
N GLU A 432 -5.40 -19.53 3.52
CA GLU A 432 -4.74 -18.49 2.71
C GLU A 432 -5.73 -17.53 2.05
N LYS A 433 -6.91 -17.99 1.65
CA LYS A 433 -7.99 -17.11 1.18
C LYS A 433 -8.52 -16.24 2.31
N LYS A 434 -8.55 -16.76 3.53
CA LYS A 434 -8.94 -16.01 4.72
C LYS A 434 -7.86 -15.01 5.09
N ASP A 435 -6.59 -15.37 5.06
CA ASP A 435 -5.46 -14.50 5.32
C ASP A 435 -5.32 -13.44 4.24
N ALA A 436 -5.50 -13.78 2.96
CA ALA A 436 -5.55 -12.82 1.86
C ALA A 436 -6.78 -11.91 1.95
N PHE A 437 -7.93 -12.44 2.38
CA PHE A 437 -9.12 -11.62 2.64
C PHE A 437 -8.90 -10.68 3.81
N VAL A 438 -8.31 -11.14 4.92
CA VAL A 438 -7.97 -10.36 6.12
C VAL A 438 -6.87 -9.33 5.81
N ALA A 439 -5.84 -9.70 5.07
CA ALA A 439 -4.79 -8.80 4.59
C ALA A 439 -5.35 -7.75 3.62
N ALA A 440 -6.32 -8.14 2.80
CA ALA A 440 -7.15 -7.23 2.02
C ALA A 440 -8.32 -6.65 2.83
N GLY A 441 -8.21 -6.56 4.16
CA GLY A 441 -9.10 -5.91 5.12
C GLY A 441 -10.54 -6.42 5.23
N GLY A 442 -10.84 -7.58 4.66
CA GLY A 442 -12.12 -8.23 4.84
C GLY A 442 -12.27 -8.83 6.23
N VAL A 443 -13.36 -8.48 6.91
CA VAL A 443 -13.80 -9.13 8.15
C VAL A 443 -14.85 -10.19 7.79
N PHE A 444 -14.70 -11.41 8.30
CA PHE A 444 -15.68 -12.51 8.15
C PHE A 444 -16.86 -12.36 9.11
#